data_AF-A0A4Y6I9E9-F1
#
_entry.id   AF-A0A4Y6I9E9-F1
#
_cell.length_a   1.000
_cell.length_b   1.000
_cell.length_c   1.000
_cell.angle_alpha   90.00
_cell.angle_beta   90.00
_cell.angle_gamma   90.00
#
_symmetry.space_group_name_H-M   'P 1'
#
loop_
_entity.id
_entity.type
_entity.pdbx_description
1 polymer ?
#
loop_
_entity_poly.entity_id
_entity_poly.type
_entity_poly.pdbx_seq_one_letter_code
_entity_poly.pdbx_strand_id
1 'polypeptide(L)'
;MQEVKSSQARVVLISVAVAAVVIFISQAIIGLQKIELGFATLSILPMLFAVMIGMLLSVNWTKQKIKVWGKVFTEKEESFCSKMVGFCLLILGTQYAGMIIPNLDIIIQAGVPLLFQELGNLLPIFIAVPLAVKFGFGRKAIGACSSISREPSIAVIQGRFGTGSPEYVGVLAIYLCGSVVGTLWFSILGSLAPLTGLSPLALGAGAGVGSGSMLSAASGALISGLDPEMAQQVLSIAAASNLLSSVLGALSLTFLGVPLAEMMYKICNKDK
;
A
#
# COMPACT_ATOMS: atom_id res chain seq x y z
N MET A 1 19.89 29.76 -19.33
CA MET A 1 18.46 29.59 -18.95
C MET A 1 17.69 28.66 -19.90
N GLN A 2 17.94 28.70 -21.22
CA GLN A 2 17.36 27.74 -22.19
C GLN A 2 17.87 26.29 -22.05
N GLU A 3 19.17 26.07 -21.83
CA GLU A 3 19.74 24.71 -21.62
C GLU A 3 19.16 24.01 -20.39
N VAL A 4 18.91 24.75 -19.31
CA VAL A 4 18.34 24.20 -18.06
C VAL A 4 16.88 23.78 -18.28
N LYS A 5 16.09 24.57 -19.03
CA LYS A 5 14.71 24.20 -19.43
C LYS A 5 14.68 22.97 -20.34
N SER A 6 15.60 22.87 -21.29
CA SER A 6 15.74 21.71 -22.20
C SER A 6 16.07 20.42 -21.43
N SER A 7 16.97 20.52 -20.44
CA SER A 7 17.37 19.40 -19.57
C SER A 7 16.20 18.89 -18.70
N GLN A 8 15.42 19.80 -18.10
CA GLN A 8 14.25 19.41 -17.31
C GLN A 8 13.13 18.79 -18.15
N ALA A 9 12.83 19.36 -19.32
CA ALA A 9 11.83 18.80 -20.23
C ALA A 9 12.18 17.37 -20.64
N ARG A 10 13.46 17.09 -20.88
CA ARG A 10 13.97 15.74 -21.17
C ARG A 10 13.74 14.78 -20.00
N VAL A 11 14.07 15.16 -18.78
CA VAL A 11 13.85 14.31 -17.58
C VAL A 11 12.37 13.95 -17.44
N VAL A 12 11.48 14.93 -17.59
CA VAL A 12 10.03 14.71 -17.53
C VAL A 12 9.58 13.76 -18.63
N LEU A 13 9.93 14.03 -19.88
CA LEU A 13 9.55 13.20 -21.03
C LEU A 13 10.01 11.75 -20.88
N ILE A 14 11.27 11.54 -20.50
CA ILE A 14 11.82 10.19 -20.30
C ILE A 14 11.08 9.49 -19.17
N SER A 15 10.93 10.15 -18.02
CA SER A 15 10.29 9.56 -16.84
C SER A 15 8.83 9.16 -17.13
N VAL A 16 8.07 10.03 -17.79
CA VAL A 16 6.68 9.77 -18.18
C VAL A 16 6.60 8.68 -19.24
N ALA A 17 7.45 8.71 -20.26
CA ALA A 17 7.46 7.69 -21.31
C ALA A 17 7.79 6.30 -20.75
N VAL A 18 8.79 6.20 -19.87
CA VAL A 18 9.13 4.95 -19.18
C VAL A 18 7.95 4.44 -18.36
N ALA A 19 7.34 5.31 -17.54
CA ALA A 19 6.19 4.92 -16.73
C ALA A 19 5.02 4.45 -17.61
N ALA A 20 4.72 5.17 -18.70
CA ALA A 20 3.67 4.82 -19.64
C ALA A 20 3.93 3.47 -20.33
N VAL A 21 5.17 3.20 -20.76
CA VAL A 21 5.56 1.92 -21.37
C VAL A 21 5.43 0.77 -20.36
N VAL A 22 5.90 0.97 -19.12
CA VAL A 22 5.80 -0.06 -18.07
C VAL A 22 4.32 -0.36 -17.75
N ILE A 23 3.49 0.68 -17.64
CA ILE A 23 2.05 0.52 -17.43
C ILE A 23 1.41 -0.18 -18.63
N PHE A 24 1.76 0.20 -19.86
CA PHE A 24 1.26 -0.42 -21.09
C PHE A 24 1.61 -1.90 -21.16
N ILE A 25 2.87 -2.28 -20.92
CA ILE A 25 3.28 -3.68 -20.89
C ILE A 25 2.46 -4.44 -19.84
N SER A 26 2.32 -3.86 -18.65
CA SER A 26 1.62 -4.52 -17.55
C SER A 26 0.12 -4.68 -17.82
N GLN A 27 -0.53 -3.68 -18.40
CA GLN A 27 -1.97 -3.67 -18.67
C GLN A 27 -2.33 -4.43 -19.96
N ALA A 28 -1.66 -4.14 -21.07
CA ALA A 28 -2.04 -4.63 -22.39
C ALA A 28 -1.41 -5.98 -22.73
N ILE A 29 -0.19 -6.27 -22.24
CA ILE A 29 0.50 -7.53 -22.55
C ILE A 29 0.24 -8.57 -21.47
N ILE A 30 0.39 -8.20 -20.19
CA ILE A 30 0.21 -9.15 -19.08
C ILE A 30 -1.27 -9.24 -18.68
N GLY A 31 -1.95 -8.10 -18.48
CA GLY A 31 -3.36 -8.09 -18.09
C GLY A 31 -3.60 -8.67 -16.69
N LEU A 32 -4.88 -8.88 -16.37
CA LEU A 32 -5.29 -9.46 -15.09
C LEU A 32 -5.03 -10.96 -15.10
N GLN A 33 -4.15 -11.42 -14.20
CA GLN A 33 -3.84 -12.83 -14.04
C GLN A 33 -4.63 -13.38 -12.85
N LYS A 34 -5.49 -14.37 -13.08
CA LYS A 34 -6.27 -15.04 -12.04
C LYS A 34 -5.78 -16.47 -11.89
N ILE A 35 -5.42 -16.86 -10.66
CA ILE A 35 -5.02 -18.21 -10.31
C ILE A 35 -6.05 -18.74 -9.33
N GLU A 36 -6.78 -19.76 -9.75
CA GLU A 36 -7.75 -20.45 -8.91
C GLU A 36 -7.02 -21.51 -8.08
N LEU A 37 -7.02 -21.33 -6.76
CA LEU A 37 -6.40 -22.26 -5.80
C LEU A 37 -7.45 -23.24 -5.23
N GLY A 38 -8.64 -23.31 -5.82
CA GLY A 38 -9.78 -24.13 -5.39
C GLY A 38 -10.55 -23.53 -4.21
N PHE A 39 -9.85 -23.25 -3.10
CA PHE A 39 -10.45 -22.64 -1.90
C PHE A 39 -10.40 -21.10 -1.92
N ALA A 40 -9.53 -20.52 -2.75
CA ALA A 40 -9.33 -19.09 -2.88
C ALA A 40 -8.96 -18.73 -4.33
N THR A 41 -9.15 -17.47 -4.69
CA THR A 41 -8.74 -16.95 -6.00
C THR A 41 -7.67 -15.89 -5.79
N LEU A 42 -6.47 -16.14 -6.30
CA LEU A 42 -5.41 -15.16 -6.31
C LEU A 42 -5.50 -14.33 -7.60
N SER A 43 -5.95 -13.09 -7.48
CA SER A 43 -6.00 -12.11 -8.56
C SER A 43 -4.77 -11.20 -8.52
N ILE A 44 -3.88 -11.37 -9.50
CA ILE A 44 -2.69 -10.55 -9.64
C ILE A 44 -3.01 -9.42 -10.61
N LEU A 45 -3.22 -8.23 -10.05
CA LEU A 45 -3.55 -7.02 -10.82
C LEU A 45 -2.38 -6.60 -11.72
N PRO A 46 -2.66 -6.08 -12.93
CA PRO A 46 -1.66 -5.49 -13.83
C PRO A 46 -0.71 -4.52 -13.13
N MET A 47 -1.25 -3.69 -12.22
CA MET A 47 -0.47 -2.69 -11.49
C MET A 47 0.66 -3.31 -10.65
N LEU A 48 0.49 -4.54 -10.15
CA LEU A 48 1.55 -5.23 -9.41
C LEU A 48 2.75 -5.52 -10.31
N PHE A 49 2.51 -5.94 -11.55
CA PHE A 49 3.58 -6.15 -12.53
C PHE A 49 4.28 -4.85 -12.88
N ALA A 50 3.55 -3.74 -13.00
CA ALA A 50 4.13 -2.43 -13.26
C ALA A 50 5.11 -2.01 -12.15
N VAL A 51 4.71 -2.22 -10.89
CA VAL A 51 5.54 -1.94 -9.72
C VAL A 51 6.78 -2.86 -9.68
N MET A 52 6.61 -4.17 -9.95
CA MET A 52 7.72 -5.13 -10.01
C MET A 52 8.74 -4.79 -11.11
N ILE A 53 8.27 -4.49 -12.32
CA ILE A 53 9.12 -4.06 -13.44
C ILE A 53 9.82 -2.76 -13.09
N GLY A 54 9.10 -1.77 -12.54
CA GLY A 54 9.68 -0.50 -12.11
C GLY A 54 10.79 -0.67 -11.07
N MET A 55 10.56 -1.52 -10.06
CA MET A 55 11.59 -1.88 -9.08
C MET A 55 12.81 -2.51 -9.75
N LEU A 56 12.62 -3.51 -10.60
CA LEU A 56 13.72 -4.18 -11.33
C LEU A 56 14.52 -3.20 -12.19
N LEU A 57 13.86 -2.25 -12.86
CA LEU A 57 14.50 -1.22 -13.68
C LEU A 57 15.29 -0.19 -12.87
N SER A 58 14.86 0.09 -11.63
CA SER A 58 15.52 1.04 -10.73
C SER A 58 16.74 0.44 -10.01
N VAL A 59 16.81 -0.90 -9.84
CA VAL A 59 17.97 -1.53 -9.18
C VAL A 59 19.28 -1.20 -9.90
N ASN A 60 20.28 -0.75 -9.13
CA ASN A 60 21.61 -0.40 -9.63
C ASN A 60 22.26 -1.52 -10.47
N TRP A 61 22.03 -2.78 -10.10
CA TRP A 61 22.49 -3.94 -10.87
C TRP A 61 21.97 -3.92 -12.32
N THR A 62 20.68 -3.63 -12.53
CA THR A 62 20.05 -3.56 -13.86
C THR A 62 20.61 -2.39 -14.66
N LYS A 63 20.79 -1.22 -14.02
CA LYS A 63 21.40 -0.05 -14.64
C LYS A 63 22.84 -0.28 -15.07
N GLN A 64 23.62 -1.02 -14.28
CA GLN A 64 25.01 -1.34 -14.58
C GLN A 64 25.13 -2.40 -15.69
N LYS A 65 24.26 -3.43 -15.68
CA LYS A 65 24.22 -4.44 -16.75
C LYS A 65 23.83 -3.83 -18.10
N ILE A 66 22.80 -2.99 -18.11
CA ILE A 66 22.30 -2.35 -19.32
C ILE A 66 22.83 -0.92 -19.35
N LYS A 67 24.08 -0.74 -19.76
CA LYS A 67 24.77 0.58 -19.75
C LYS A 67 24.00 1.68 -20.50
N VAL A 68 23.22 1.32 -21.53
CA VAL A 68 22.36 2.26 -22.27
C VAL A 68 21.20 2.73 -21.39
N TRP A 69 20.57 1.82 -20.63
CA TRP A 69 19.51 2.13 -19.68
C TRP A 69 20.00 3.03 -18.55
N GLY A 70 21.13 2.68 -17.92
CA GLY A 70 21.73 3.49 -16.86
C GLY A 70 22.13 4.91 -17.29
N LYS A 71 22.33 5.15 -18.59
CA LYS A 71 22.57 6.49 -19.16
C LYS A 71 21.29 7.27 -19.47
N VAL A 72 20.18 6.58 -19.72
CA VAL A 72 18.88 7.17 -20.04
C VAL A 72 18.08 7.46 -18.78
N PHE A 73 18.12 6.57 -17.80
CA PHE A 73 17.39 6.67 -16.54
C PHE A 73 18.37 6.81 -15.37
N THR A 74 18.71 8.05 -15.07
CA THR A 74 19.71 8.44 -14.06
C THR A 74 19.03 8.77 -12.73
N GLU A 75 19.83 9.16 -11.73
CA GLU A 75 19.31 9.65 -10.44
C GLU A 75 18.39 10.87 -10.58
N LYS A 76 18.52 11.65 -11.67
CA LYS A 76 17.64 12.80 -11.92
C LYS A 76 16.21 12.36 -12.21
N GLU A 77 16.04 11.37 -13.09
CA GLU A 77 14.75 10.75 -13.41
C GLU A 77 14.16 10.05 -12.18
N GLU A 78 14.97 9.33 -11.39
CA GLU A 78 14.50 8.72 -10.14
C GLU A 78 14.04 9.74 -9.12
N SER A 79 14.80 10.81 -8.93
CA SER A 79 14.43 11.91 -8.04
C SER A 79 13.14 12.59 -8.50
N PHE A 80 12.97 12.78 -9.81
CA PHE A 80 11.73 13.31 -10.38
C PHE A 80 10.55 12.37 -10.12
N CYS A 81 10.66 11.08 -10.45
CA CYS A 81 9.62 10.09 -10.19
C CYS A 81 9.25 10.03 -8.71
N SER A 82 10.24 10.02 -7.81
CA SER A 82 10.02 10.00 -6.36
C SER A 82 9.22 11.22 -5.88
N LYS A 83 9.46 12.40 -6.45
CA LYS A 83 8.67 13.61 -6.15
C LYS A 83 7.25 13.53 -6.72
N MET A 84 7.06 12.89 -7.87
CA MET A 84 5.76 12.74 -8.50
C MET A 84 4.82 11.78 -7.76
N VAL A 85 5.35 10.85 -6.94
CA VAL A 85 4.53 9.95 -6.12
C VAL A 85 3.52 10.73 -5.27
N GLY A 86 3.95 11.81 -4.61
CA GLY A 86 3.05 12.64 -3.80
C GLY A 86 1.90 13.26 -4.61
N PHE A 87 2.19 13.72 -5.83
CA PHE A 87 1.15 14.25 -6.73
C PHE A 87 0.18 13.16 -7.20
N CYS A 88 0.68 11.97 -7.53
CA CYS A 88 -0.16 10.83 -7.90
C CYS A 88 -1.08 10.40 -6.74
N LEU A 89 -0.60 10.45 -5.50
CA LEU A 89 -1.42 10.14 -4.32
C LEU A 89 -2.55 11.14 -4.11
N LEU A 90 -2.35 12.43 -4.43
CA LEU A 90 -3.43 13.43 -4.41
C LEU A 90 -4.52 13.11 -5.45
N ILE A 91 -4.12 12.75 -6.67
CA ILE A 91 -5.07 12.34 -7.73
C ILE A 91 -5.85 11.10 -7.29
N LEU A 92 -5.16 10.12 -6.71
CA LEU A 92 -5.78 8.90 -6.17
C LEU A 92 -6.78 9.21 -5.04
N GLY A 93 -6.44 10.13 -4.13
CA GLY A 93 -7.34 10.61 -3.09
C GLY A 93 -8.61 11.26 -3.66
N THR A 94 -8.48 12.08 -4.70
CA THR A 94 -9.62 12.66 -5.43
C THR A 94 -10.46 11.59 -6.11
N GLN A 95 -9.84 10.56 -6.68
CA GLN A 95 -10.56 9.43 -7.25
C GLN A 95 -11.38 8.69 -6.20
N TYR A 96 -10.84 8.47 -4.99
CA TYR A 96 -11.62 7.89 -3.89
C TYR A 96 -12.79 8.76 -3.48
N ALA A 97 -12.61 10.08 -3.39
CA ALA A 97 -13.73 11.00 -3.16
C ALA A 97 -14.83 10.82 -4.23
N GLY A 98 -14.44 10.69 -5.51
CA GLY A 98 -15.37 10.37 -6.61
C GLY A 98 -16.13 9.06 -6.43
N MET A 99 -15.48 8.02 -5.86
CA MET A 99 -16.12 6.73 -5.57
C MET A 99 -17.08 6.80 -4.37
N ILE A 100 -16.86 7.71 -3.44
CA ILE A 100 -17.65 7.90 -2.22
C ILE A 100 -18.97 8.64 -2.53
N ILE A 101 -18.92 9.66 -3.40
CA ILE A 101 -20.05 10.56 -3.69
C ILE A 101 -21.38 9.84 -4.00
N PRO A 102 -21.42 8.79 -4.86
CA PRO A 102 -22.68 8.13 -5.20
C PRO A 102 -23.40 7.44 -4.03
N ASN A 103 -22.68 7.11 -2.95
CA ASN A 103 -23.19 6.34 -1.82
C ASN A 103 -22.97 7.07 -0.47
N LEU A 104 -23.00 8.41 -0.49
CA LEU A 104 -22.72 9.23 0.69
C LEU A 104 -23.59 8.86 1.90
N ASP A 105 -24.88 8.60 1.70
CA ASP A 105 -25.79 8.27 2.80
C ASP A 105 -25.36 7.00 3.56
N ILE A 106 -24.93 5.97 2.82
CA ILE A 106 -24.43 4.72 3.40
C ILE A 106 -23.13 4.97 4.16
N ILE A 107 -22.26 5.82 3.62
CA ILE A 107 -20.95 6.12 4.24
C ILE A 107 -21.13 6.92 5.53
N ILE A 108 -22.07 7.86 5.56
CA ILE A 108 -22.43 8.61 6.78
C ILE A 108 -22.97 7.66 7.85
N GLN A 109 -23.87 6.74 7.48
CA GLN A 109 -24.37 5.72 8.39
C GLN A 109 -23.26 4.78 8.88
N ALA A 110 -22.30 4.45 8.01
CA ALA A 110 -21.13 3.64 8.34
C ALA A 110 -20.02 4.43 9.07
N GLY A 111 -20.19 5.74 9.33
CA GLY A 111 -19.14 6.59 9.88
C GLY A 111 -18.55 6.09 11.20
N VAL A 112 -19.42 5.69 12.14
CA VAL A 112 -18.97 5.11 13.42
C VAL A 112 -18.26 3.77 13.21
N PRO A 113 -18.84 2.77 12.50
CA PRO A 113 -18.12 1.55 12.13
C PRO A 113 -16.76 1.79 11.47
N LEU A 114 -16.65 2.76 10.56
CA LEU A 114 -15.39 3.09 9.87
C LEU A 114 -14.33 3.64 10.83
N LEU A 115 -14.72 4.42 11.84
CA LEU A 115 -13.79 4.86 12.89
C LEU A 115 -13.29 3.69 13.75
N PHE A 116 -14.16 2.73 14.08
CA PHE A 116 -13.77 1.53 14.81
C PHE A 116 -12.89 0.59 13.97
N GLN A 117 -13.09 0.54 12.65
CA GLN A 117 -12.23 -0.22 11.75
C GLN A 117 -10.76 0.22 11.85
N GLU A 118 -10.49 1.51 12.03
CA GLU A 118 -9.11 2.00 12.23
C GLU A 118 -8.46 1.48 13.52
N LEU A 119 -9.24 1.21 14.58
CA LEU A 119 -8.72 0.53 15.77
C LEU A 119 -8.35 -0.92 15.47
N GLY A 120 -9.06 -1.55 14.53
CA GLY A 120 -8.73 -2.87 13.99
C GLY A 120 -7.33 -2.93 13.39
N ASN A 121 -6.85 -1.83 12.79
CA ASN A 121 -5.47 -1.74 12.26
C ASN A 121 -4.38 -1.85 13.33
N LEU A 122 -4.73 -1.67 14.62
CA LEU A 122 -3.80 -1.83 15.75
C LEU A 122 -3.71 -3.27 16.25
N LEU A 123 -4.73 -4.10 15.99
CA LEU A 123 -4.77 -5.49 16.46
C LEU A 123 -3.59 -6.35 15.95
N PRO A 124 -3.14 -6.23 14.68
CA PRO A 124 -1.99 -6.97 14.20
C PRO A 124 -0.71 -6.75 15.02
N ILE A 125 -0.54 -5.62 15.71
CA ILE A 125 0.65 -5.32 16.53
C ILE A 125 0.86 -6.40 17.59
N PHE A 126 -0.23 -6.89 18.20
CA PHE A 126 -0.19 -7.92 19.24
C PHE A 126 0.30 -9.28 18.76
N ILE A 127 0.31 -9.52 17.45
CA ILE A 127 0.77 -10.78 16.84
C ILE A 127 2.09 -10.55 16.10
N ALA A 128 2.17 -9.50 15.29
CA ALA A 128 3.30 -9.19 14.45
C ALA A 128 4.56 -8.84 15.25
N VAL A 129 4.45 -8.03 16.32
CA VAL A 129 5.61 -7.67 17.16
C VAL A 129 6.19 -8.90 17.85
N PRO A 130 5.42 -9.74 18.58
CA PRO A 130 5.96 -10.96 19.18
C PRO A 130 6.62 -11.90 18.18
N LEU A 131 5.99 -12.10 17.01
CA LEU A 131 6.58 -12.94 15.96
C LEU A 131 7.89 -12.35 15.45
N ALA A 132 7.94 -11.06 15.17
CA ALA A 132 9.16 -10.40 14.70
C ALA A 132 10.30 -10.44 15.75
N VAL A 133 9.98 -10.29 17.04
CA VAL A 133 10.95 -10.45 18.12
C VAL A 133 11.45 -11.90 18.19
N LYS A 134 10.56 -12.89 18.06
CA LYS A 134 10.92 -14.32 18.04
C LYS A 134 11.89 -14.65 16.90
N PHE A 135 11.70 -14.06 15.73
CA PHE A 135 12.61 -14.21 14.58
C PHE A 135 13.89 -13.36 14.66
N GLY A 136 14.10 -12.61 15.76
CA GLY A 136 15.34 -11.88 16.00
C GLY A 136 15.46 -10.55 15.24
N PHE A 137 14.36 -9.94 14.81
CA PHE A 137 14.40 -8.65 14.09
C PHE A 137 14.80 -7.45 14.99
N GLY A 138 14.85 -7.63 16.31
CA GLY A 138 15.23 -6.59 17.27
C GLY A 138 14.38 -5.33 17.11
N ARG A 139 14.99 -4.14 17.23
CA ARG A 139 14.28 -2.86 17.11
C ARG A 139 13.63 -2.64 15.74
N LYS A 140 14.04 -3.35 14.68
CA LYS A 140 13.37 -3.28 13.37
C LYS A 140 11.91 -3.75 13.46
N ALA A 141 11.59 -4.62 14.42
CA ALA A 141 10.22 -5.09 14.66
C ALA A 141 9.26 -3.94 14.99
N ILE A 142 9.71 -2.90 15.71
CA ILE A 142 8.84 -1.77 16.07
C ILE A 142 8.40 -1.01 14.82
N GLY A 143 9.34 -0.66 13.94
CA GLY A 143 9.03 0.02 12.68
C GLY A 143 8.26 -0.86 11.71
N ALA A 144 8.62 -2.15 11.60
CA ALA A 144 8.00 -3.08 10.66
C ALA A 144 6.56 -3.48 11.06
N CYS A 145 6.26 -3.54 12.35
CA CYS A 145 5.00 -4.12 12.84
C CYS A 145 4.04 -3.09 13.45
N SER A 146 4.39 -1.81 13.51
CA SER A 146 3.54 -0.76 14.08
C SER A 146 2.37 -0.32 13.18
N SER A 147 2.44 -0.63 11.88
CA SER A 147 1.35 -0.44 10.92
C SER A 147 1.62 -1.25 9.65
N ILE A 148 0.74 -1.14 8.65
CA ILE A 148 0.98 -1.64 7.29
C ILE A 148 2.08 -0.85 6.52
N SER A 149 2.77 0.07 7.20
CA SER A 149 3.96 0.78 6.72
C SER A 149 3.75 1.54 5.42
N ARG A 150 2.76 2.43 5.36
CA ARG A 150 2.52 3.31 4.21
C ARG A 150 3.26 4.63 4.33
N GLU A 151 3.13 5.50 3.34
CA GLU A 151 3.83 6.78 3.25
C GLU A 151 3.75 7.61 4.54
N PRO A 152 2.58 7.76 5.20
CA PRO A 152 2.53 8.47 6.48
C PRO A 152 3.31 7.76 7.58
N SER A 153 3.37 6.43 7.55
CA SER A 153 4.12 5.64 8.54
C SER A 153 5.62 5.86 8.45
N ILE A 154 6.16 5.98 7.23
CA ILE A 154 7.58 6.31 7.03
C ILE A 154 7.89 7.68 7.64
N ALA A 155 7.04 8.68 7.38
CA ALA A 155 7.21 10.02 7.92
C ALA A 155 7.14 10.05 9.46
N VAL A 156 6.18 9.35 10.07
CA VAL A 156 6.03 9.26 11.53
C VAL A 156 7.24 8.57 12.18
N ILE A 157 7.67 7.43 11.64
CA ILE A 157 8.83 6.68 12.17
C ILE A 157 10.12 7.48 11.98
N GLN A 158 10.31 8.12 10.82
CA GLN A 158 11.46 8.99 10.56
C GLN A 158 11.48 10.18 11.52
N GLY A 159 10.34 10.82 11.77
CA GLY A 159 10.24 11.96 12.69
C GLY A 159 10.52 11.58 14.15
N ARG A 160 10.13 10.37 14.57
CA ARG A 160 10.29 9.91 15.96
C ARG A 160 11.65 9.26 16.24
N PHE A 161 12.17 8.45 15.33
CA PHE A 161 13.39 7.64 15.54
C PHE A 161 14.59 8.11 14.71
N GLY A 162 14.38 9.00 13.74
CA GLY A 162 15.42 9.48 12.83
C GLY A 162 15.67 8.55 11.64
N THR A 163 16.19 9.14 10.55
CA THR A 163 16.59 8.42 9.35
C THR A 163 17.74 7.45 9.66
N GLY A 164 17.65 6.22 9.15
CA GLY A 164 18.70 5.20 9.34
C GLY A 164 18.63 4.43 10.67
N SER A 165 17.68 4.77 11.55
CA SER A 165 17.38 3.95 12.73
C SER A 165 16.92 2.53 12.34
N PRO A 166 17.09 1.52 13.22
CA PRO A 166 16.55 0.18 12.97
C PRO A 166 15.05 0.19 12.67
N GLU A 167 14.28 1.04 13.34
CA GLU A 167 12.86 1.25 13.11
C GLU A 167 12.58 1.78 11.71
N TYR A 168 13.33 2.80 11.29
CA TYR A 168 13.24 3.35 9.94
C TYR A 168 13.53 2.29 8.86
N VAL A 169 14.55 1.46 9.09
CA VAL A 169 14.85 0.32 8.19
C VAL A 169 13.70 -0.69 8.19
N GLY A 170 13.09 -0.96 9.34
CA GLY A 170 11.95 -1.86 9.48
C GLY A 170 10.72 -1.39 8.69
N VAL A 171 10.31 -0.14 8.87
CA VAL A 171 9.14 0.42 8.16
C VAL A 171 9.39 0.48 6.65
N LEU A 172 10.60 0.84 6.20
CA LEU A 172 10.95 0.84 4.79
C LEU A 172 10.91 -0.56 4.17
N ALA A 173 11.39 -1.58 4.89
CA ALA A 173 11.35 -2.95 4.40
C ALA A 173 9.91 -3.41 4.15
N ILE A 174 8.99 -3.12 5.07
CA ILE A 174 7.58 -3.48 4.91
C ILE A 174 6.88 -2.60 3.86
N TYR A 175 7.23 -1.32 3.73
CA TYR A 175 6.71 -0.49 2.64
C TYR A 175 6.99 -1.11 1.27
N LEU A 176 8.24 -1.52 1.03
CA LEU A 176 8.69 -2.09 -0.24
C LEU A 176 8.15 -3.50 -0.45
N CYS A 177 8.45 -4.43 0.47
CA CYS A 177 8.07 -5.83 0.32
C CYS A 177 6.56 -6.03 0.52
N GLY A 178 5.97 -5.32 1.47
CA GLY A 178 4.55 -5.41 1.82
C GLY A 178 3.65 -4.91 0.70
N SER A 179 4.07 -3.95 -0.11
CA SER A 179 3.28 -3.56 -1.29
C SER A 179 3.08 -4.73 -2.27
N VAL A 180 4.09 -5.58 -2.44
CA VAL A 180 4.00 -6.74 -3.34
C VAL A 180 3.28 -7.90 -2.65
N VAL A 181 3.83 -8.36 -1.53
CA VAL A 181 3.35 -9.54 -0.80
C VAL A 181 1.97 -9.29 -0.22
N GLY A 182 1.75 -8.10 0.33
CA GLY A 182 0.46 -7.70 0.89
C GLY A 182 -0.63 -7.65 -0.18
N THR A 183 -0.36 -7.14 -1.37
CA THR A 183 -1.36 -7.14 -2.46
C THR A 183 -1.81 -8.57 -2.81
N LEU A 184 -0.89 -9.53 -2.88
CA LEU A 184 -1.22 -10.94 -3.10
C LEU A 184 -2.04 -11.51 -1.93
N TRP A 185 -1.62 -11.22 -0.70
CA TRP A 185 -2.31 -11.67 0.51
C TRP A 185 -3.74 -11.12 0.60
N PHE A 186 -3.92 -9.82 0.37
CA PHE A 186 -5.22 -9.17 0.37
C PHE A 186 -6.14 -9.65 -0.76
N SER A 187 -5.58 -10.06 -1.90
CA SER A 187 -6.37 -10.73 -2.94
C SER A 187 -6.97 -12.04 -2.46
N ILE A 188 -6.16 -12.88 -1.81
CA ILE A 188 -6.62 -14.16 -1.23
C ILE A 188 -7.66 -13.88 -0.15
N LEU A 189 -7.37 -12.97 0.79
CA LEU A 189 -8.31 -12.60 1.85
C LEU A 189 -9.62 -12.07 1.28
N GLY A 190 -9.60 -11.22 0.25
CA GLY A 190 -10.80 -10.72 -0.41
C GLY A 190 -11.65 -11.83 -1.03
N SER A 191 -11.02 -12.86 -1.61
CA SER A 191 -11.72 -14.02 -2.16
C SER A 191 -12.34 -14.92 -1.08
N LEU A 192 -11.71 -14.99 0.10
CA LEU A 192 -12.16 -15.80 1.24
C LEU A 192 -13.15 -15.06 2.14
N ALA A 193 -13.13 -13.72 2.11
CA ALA A 193 -13.91 -12.87 2.99
C ALA A 193 -15.42 -13.20 3.00
N PRO A 194 -16.09 -13.51 1.86
CA PRO A 194 -17.49 -13.92 1.85
C PRO A 194 -17.79 -15.15 2.73
N LEU A 195 -16.83 -16.07 2.90
CA LEU A 195 -17.01 -17.29 3.71
C LEU A 195 -17.16 -17.01 5.21
N THR A 196 -16.82 -15.80 5.66
CA THR A 196 -16.99 -15.38 7.07
C THR A 196 -18.46 -15.18 7.45
N GLY A 197 -19.37 -15.04 6.47
CA GLY A 197 -20.77 -14.69 6.72
C GLY A 197 -21.01 -13.24 7.13
N LEU A 198 -19.97 -12.40 7.14
CA LEU A 198 -20.09 -10.97 7.43
C LEU A 198 -20.75 -10.22 6.26
N SER A 199 -21.36 -9.07 6.56
CA SER A 199 -21.93 -8.20 5.54
C SER A 199 -20.89 -7.77 4.51
N PRO A 200 -21.20 -7.79 3.19
CA PRO A 200 -20.29 -7.32 2.15
C PRO A 200 -19.76 -5.90 2.39
N LEU A 201 -20.57 -5.01 2.97
CA LEU A 201 -20.15 -3.65 3.30
C LEU A 201 -19.09 -3.63 4.42
N ALA A 202 -19.22 -4.50 5.42
CA ALA A 202 -18.22 -4.64 6.48
C ALA A 202 -16.91 -5.23 5.93
N LEU A 203 -17.01 -6.20 5.02
CA LEU A 203 -15.85 -6.75 4.30
C LEU A 203 -15.19 -5.69 3.41
N GLY A 204 -15.99 -4.84 2.77
CA GLY A 204 -15.53 -3.67 2.03
C GLY A 204 -14.75 -2.71 2.92
N ALA A 205 -15.26 -2.40 4.12
CA ALA A 205 -14.53 -1.59 5.09
C ALA A 205 -13.20 -2.26 5.49
N GLY A 206 -13.18 -3.58 5.67
CA GLY A 206 -11.95 -4.32 5.95
C GLY A 206 -10.93 -4.30 4.81
N ALA A 207 -11.36 -4.12 3.55
CA ALA A 207 -10.45 -4.00 2.41
C ALA A 207 -9.74 -2.63 2.35
N GLY A 208 -10.28 -1.61 3.02
CA GLY A 208 -9.76 -0.25 3.04
C GLY A 208 -8.61 -0.02 4.02
N VAL A 209 -7.48 -0.69 3.80
CA VAL A 209 -6.38 -0.70 4.79
C VAL A 209 -5.42 0.50 4.73
N GLY A 210 -5.61 1.44 3.82
CA GLY A 210 -4.70 2.59 3.60
C GLY A 210 -3.69 2.38 2.45
N SER A 211 -3.86 1.32 1.64
CA SER A 211 -3.06 1.05 0.45
C SER A 211 -3.96 0.84 -0.76
N GLY A 212 -3.77 1.66 -1.80
CA GLY A 212 -4.58 1.54 -3.02
C GLY A 212 -4.39 0.23 -3.77
N SER A 213 -3.20 -0.38 -3.72
CA SER A 213 -2.96 -1.68 -4.36
C SER A 213 -3.65 -2.82 -3.62
N MET A 214 -3.60 -2.80 -2.29
CA MET A 214 -4.23 -3.81 -1.43
C MET A 214 -5.75 -3.67 -1.47
N LEU A 215 -6.26 -2.44 -1.44
CA LEU A 215 -7.66 -2.11 -1.65
C LEU A 215 -8.17 -2.74 -2.95
N SER A 216 -7.54 -2.41 -4.09
CA SER A 216 -7.98 -2.92 -5.39
C SER A 216 -7.93 -4.44 -5.49
N ALA A 217 -6.94 -5.08 -4.84
CA ALA A 217 -6.81 -6.53 -4.85
C ALA A 217 -7.88 -7.22 -3.99
N ALA A 218 -8.10 -6.73 -2.77
CA ALA A 218 -9.13 -7.27 -1.87
C ALA A 218 -10.54 -7.00 -2.39
N SER A 219 -10.84 -5.75 -2.75
CA SER A 219 -12.17 -5.38 -3.23
C SER A 219 -12.49 -6.02 -4.58
N GLY A 220 -11.53 -6.07 -5.51
CA GLY A 220 -11.70 -6.73 -6.80
C GLY A 220 -12.01 -8.23 -6.68
N ALA A 221 -11.36 -8.92 -5.73
CA ALA A 221 -11.67 -10.31 -5.44
C ALA A 221 -13.04 -10.46 -4.76
N LEU A 222 -13.36 -9.57 -3.80
CA LEU A 222 -14.60 -9.58 -3.03
C LEU A 222 -15.85 -9.37 -3.91
N ILE A 223 -15.81 -8.42 -4.85
CA ILE A 223 -16.97 -8.06 -5.68
C ILE A 223 -17.29 -9.07 -6.77
N SER A 224 -16.42 -10.03 -7.06
CA SER A 224 -16.57 -10.95 -8.19
C SER A 224 -17.81 -11.86 -8.11
N GLY A 225 -18.43 -11.98 -6.93
CA GLY A 225 -19.67 -12.73 -6.71
C GLY A 225 -20.86 -11.87 -6.27
N LEU A 226 -20.75 -10.55 -6.32
CA LEU A 226 -21.80 -9.62 -5.89
C LEU A 226 -22.57 -9.07 -7.10
N ASP A 227 -23.82 -8.68 -6.88
CA ASP A 227 -24.56 -7.91 -7.87
C ASP A 227 -23.91 -6.53 -8.10
N PRO A 228 -24.15 -5.89 -9.27
CA PRO A 228 -23.49 -4.63 -9.61
C PRO A 228 -23.75 -3.48 -8.62
N GLU A 229 -24.92 -3.45 -7.99
CA GLU A 229 -25.30 -2.38 -7.07
C GLU A 229 -24.55 -2.53 -5.74
N MET A 230 -24.59 -3.72 -5.15
CA MET A 230 -23.85 -4.07 -3.95
C MET A 230 -22.33 -3.94 -4.18
N ALA A 231 -21.82 -4.38 -5.33
CA ALA A 231 -20.41 -4.21 -5.69
C ALA A 231 -20.00 -2.73 -5.66
N GLN A 232 -20.83 -1.85 -6.21
CA GLN A 232 -20.57 -0.41 -6.20
C GLN A 232 -20.58 0.16 -4.77
N GLN A 233 -21.53 -0.24 -3.93
CA GLN A 233 -21.59 0.19 -2.52
C GLN A 233 -20.36 -0.30 -1.74
N VAL A 234 -19.94 -1.55 -1.94
CA VAL A 234 -18.74 -2.14 -1.34
C VAL A 234 -17.49 -1.35 -1.76
N LEU A 235 -17.35 -1.01 -3.04
CA LEU A 235 -16.25 -0.20 -3.54
C LEU A 235 -16.25 1.21 -2.93
N SER A 236 -17.42 1.83 -2.78
CA SER A 236 -17.55 3.14 -2.11
C SER A 236 -17.14 3.09 -0.64
N ILE A 237 -17.58 2.07 0.10
CA ILE A 237 -17.21 1.89 1.52
C ILE A 237 -15.72 1.57 1.65
N ALA A 238 -15.17 0.73 0.79
CA ALA A 238 -13.75 0.39 0.80
C ALA A 238 -12.88 1.62 0.47
N ALA A 239 -13.29 2.46 -0.48
CA ALA A 239 -12.63 3.73 -0.77
C ALA A 239 -12.72 4.71 0.41
N ALA A 240 -13.87 4.81 1.07
CA ALA A 240 -14.05 5.64 2.27
C ALA A 240 -13.12 5.20 3.41
N SER A 241 -13.11 3.90 3.71
CA SER A 241 -12.22 3.31 4.71
C SER A 241 -10.75 3.52 4.36
N ASN A 242 -10.35 3.30 3.12
CA ASN A 242 -8.97 3.49 2.69
C ASN A 242 -8.51 4.95 2.81
N LEU A 243 -9.39 5.91 2.47
CA LEU A 243 -9.11 7.33 2.62
C LEU A 243 -9.01 7.72 4.10
N LEU A 244 -9.92 7.20 4.93
CA LEU A 244 -9.92 7.39 6.38
C LEU A 244 -8.65 6.84 7.02
N SER A 245 -8.24 5.61 6.71
CA SER A 245 -6.98 5.02 7.18
C SER A 245 -5.75 5.77 6.67
N SER A 246 -5.78 6.34 5.45
CA SER A 246 -4.66 7.14 4.93
C SER A 246 -4.46 8.45 5.71
N VAL A 247 -5.53 9.05 6.20
CA VAL A 247 -5.49 10.34 6.94
C VAL A 247 -5.35 10.10 8.45
N LEU A 248 -6.28 9.36 9.05
CA LEU A 248 -6.30 9.07 10.49
C LEU A 248 -5.22 8.08 10.89
N GLY A 249 -4.79 7.18 10.01
CA GLY A 249 -3.79 6.17 10.34
C GLY A 249 -2.45 6.77 10.72
N ALA A 250 -2.09 7.95 10.21
CA ALA A 250 -0.88 8.67 10.66
C ALA A 250 -0.98 9.11 12.13
N LEU A 251 -2.14 9.60 12.54
CA LEU A 251 -2.42 10.02 13.92
C LEU A 251 -2.52 8.80 14.84
N SER A 252 -3.30 7.79 14.41
CA SER A 252 -3.43 6.50 15.12
C SER A 252 -2.06 5.86 15.34
N LEU A 253 -1.20 5.82 14.31
CA LEU A 253 0.16 5.32 14.43
C LEU A 253 1.00 6.14 15.42
N THR A 254 0.94 7.48 15.33
CA THR A 254 1.76 8.36 16.19
C THR A 254 1.41 8.21 17.66
N PHE A 255 0.11 8.21 17.99
CA PHE A 255 -0.37 8.25 19.36
C PHE A 255 -0.65 6.86 19.96
N LEU A 256 -0.98 5.87 19.14
CA LEU A 256 -1.37 4.52 19.59
C LEU A 256 -0.41 3.46 19.05
N GLY A 257 -0.23 3.37 17.73
CA GLY A 257 0.50 2.28 17.08
C GLY A 257 1.97 2.16 17.52
N VAL A 258 2.74 3.25 17.47
CA VAL A 258 4.14 3.23 17.89
C VAL A 258 4.30 2.97 19.39
N PRO A 259 3.60 3.69 20.30
CA PRO A 259 3.68 3.37 21.73
C PRO A 259 3.29 1.93 22.05
N LEU A 260 2.25 1.40 21.39
CA LEU A 260 1.81 0.02 21.56
C LEU A 260 2.86 -0.99 21.07
N ALA A 261 3.48 -0.73 19.91
CA ALA A 261 4.55 -1.57 19.38
C ALA A 261 5.80 -1.55 20.29
N GLU A 262 6.18 -0.39 20.84
CA GLU A 262 7.26 -0.29 21.82
C GLU A 262 6.94 -1.05 23.12
N MET A 263 5.70 -0.97 23.60
CA MET A 263 5.24 -1.71 24.78
C MET A 263 5.32 -3.22 24.53
N MET A 264 4.74 -3.71 23.43
CA MET A 264 4.77 -5.12 23.06
C MET A 264 6.21 -5.62 22.86
N TYR A 265 7.06 -4.83 22.23
CA TYR A 265 8.47 -5.16 22.05
C TYR A 265 9.17 -5.33 23.39
N LYS A 266 8.96 -4.41 24.34
CA LYS A 266 9.54 -4.50 25.70
C LYS A 266 9.04 -5.72 26.46
N ILE A 267 7.77 -6.10 26.30
CA ILE A 267 7.22 -7.30 26.93
C ILE A 267 7.90 -8.55 26.37
N CYS A 268 7.97 -8.69 25.05
CA CYS A 268 8.55 -9.88 24.41
C CYS A 268 10.08 -9.98 24.52
N ASN A 269 10.77 -8.85 24.70
CA ASN A 269 12.23 -8.80 24.78
C ASN A 269 12.76 -8.75 26.22
N LYS A 270 11.89 -8.89 27.24
CA LYS A 270 12.28 -9.01 28.66
C LYS A 270 12.76 -10.41 29.04
N ASP A 271 12.38 -11.42 28.25
CA ASP A 271 12.73 -12.84 28.48
C ASP A 271 14.04 -13.27 27.78
N LYS A 272 14.89 -12.31 27.40
CA LYS A 272 16.25 -12.50 26.88
C LYS A 272 17.20 -11.49 27.50
#